data_AF-A0A674JL15-F1
#
_entry.id   AF-A0A674JL15-F1
#
_cell.length_a   1.000
_cell.length_b   1.000
_cell.length_c   1.000
_cell.angle_alpha   90.00
_cell.angle_beta   90.00
_cell.angle_gamma   90.00
#
_symmetry.space_group_name_H-M   'P 1'
#
loop_
_entity.id
_entity.type
_entity.pdbx_description
1 polymer ?
#
loop_
_entity_poly.entity_id
_entity_poly.type
_entity_poly.pdbx_seq_one_letter_code
_entity_poly.pdbx_strand_id
1 'polypeptide(L)'
;YCSKLVFLLPFHILTSENVLLQKQFIQLYAEYAALQTWLTEPCSPLYLLEWFDGNHQQFEGFINQCCLLFMMHPQSCITDCAKVSLVISLLSREVLDWASPCVKCDSPVLSIWEVFLQGTSVLFDNSY
;
A
#
# COMPACT_ATOMS: atom_id res chain seq x y z
N TYR A 1 62.85 -27.92 11.08
CA TYR A 1 61.68 -27.19 11.61
C TYR A 1 61.02 -26.23 10.61
N CYS A 2 61.66 -25.79 9.53
CA CYS A 2 61.06 -24.83 8.58
C CYS A 2 59.99 -25.41 7.63
N SER A 3 59.99 -26.71 7.31
CA SER A 3 59.09 -27.26 6.27
C SER A 3 57.64 -27.44 6.71
N LYS A 4 57.36 -27.60 8.01
CA LYS A 4 55.98 -27.73 8.53
C LYS A 4 55.23 -26.39 8.52
N LEU A 5 55.92 -25.27 8.69
CA LEU A 5 55.33 -23.93 8.71
C LEU A 5 54.83 -23.49 7.33
N VAL A 6 55.51 -23.91 6.25
CA VAL A 6 55.17 -23.53 4.87
C VAL A 6 53.82 -24.10 4.41
N PHE A 7 53.43 -25.29 4.88
CA PHE A 7 52.14 -25.91 4.53
C PHE A 7 50.99 -25.46 5.44
N LEU A 8 51.29 -24.92 6.63
CA LEU A 8 50.27 -24.45 7.58
C LEU A 8 49.77 -23.04 7.25
N LEU A 9 50.62 -22.19 6.66
CA LEU A 9 50.24 -20.83 6.25
C LEU A 9 49.11 -20.80 5.20
N PRO A 10 49.17 -21.55 4.08
CA PRO A 10 48.10 -21.58 3.08
C PRO A 10 46.78 -22.12 3.66
N PHE A 11 46.85 -23.12 4.55
CA PHE A 11 45.67 -23.68 5.18
C PHE A 11 44.98 -22.67 6.13
N HIS A 12 45.77 -21.93 6.92
CA HIS A 12 45.24 -20.87 7.78
C HIS A 12 44.64 -19.71 6.95
N ILE A 13 45.25 -19.36 5.82
CA ILE A 13 44.73 -18.33 4.92
C ILE A 13 43.41 -18.79 4.30
N LEU A 14 43.35 -20.00 3.73
CA LEU A 14 42.14 -20.55 3.13
C LEU A 14 40.99 -20.68 4.15
N THR A 15 41.29 -21.08 5.39
CA THR A 15 40.27 -21.13 6.46
C THR A 15 39.78 -19.74 6.83
N SER A 16 40.66 -18.74 6.88
CA SER A 16 40.26 -17.35 7.14
C SER A 16 39.39 -16.76 6.00
N GLU A 17 39.72 -17.06 4.75
CA GLU A 17 38.93 -16.65 3.58
C GLU A 17 37.57 -17.35 3.55
N ASN A 18 37.52 -18.64 3.91
CA ASN A 18 36.26 -19.38 3.99
C ASN A 18 35.33 -18.79 5.05
N VAL A 19 35.86 -18.43 6.23
CA VAL A 19 35.11 -17.74 7.29
C VAL A 19 34.63 -16.36 6.83
N LEU A 20 35.47 -15.60 6.11
CA LEU A 20 35.09 -14.29 5.59
C LEU A 20 33.95 -14.39 4.55
N LEU A 21 34.04 -15.35 3.63
CA LEU A 21 33.00 -15.61 2.64
C LEU A 21 31.70 -16.04 3.31
N GLN A 22 31.76 -16.94 4.29
CA GLN A 22 30.58 -17.34 5.06
C GLN A 22 29.93 -16.14 5.76
N LYS A 23 30.74 -15.24 6.33
CA LYS A 23 30.23 -14.01 6.96
C LYS A 23 29.54 -13.09 5.95
N GLN A 24 30.09 -12.92 4.75
CA GLN A 24 29.46 -12.14 3.68
C GLN A 24 28.14 -12.75 3.22
N PHE A 25 28.07 -14.07 3.09
CA PHE A 25 26.82 -14.76 2.77
C PHE A 25 25.75 -14.53 3.84
N ILE A 26 26.09 -14.70 5.12
CA ILE A 26 25.15 -14.47 6.22
C ILE A 26 24.63 -13.02 6.20
N GLN A 27 25.49 -12.05 5.95
CA GLN A 27 25.11 -10.65 5.85
C GLN A 27 24.14 -10.40 4.68
N LEU A 28 24.47 -10.91 3.49
CA LEU A 28 23.59 -10.79 2.32
C LEU A 28 22.25 -11.48 2.53
N TYR A 29 22.24 -12.65 3.19
CA TYR A 29 20.99 -13.34 3.53
C TYR A 29 20.16 -12.55 4.54
N ALA A 30 20.78 -11.89 5.51
CA ALA A 30 20.06 -11.03 6.46
C ALA A 30 19.48 -9.79 5.78
N GLU A 31 20.24 -9.17 4.87
CA GLU A 31 19.78 -8.02 4.08
C GLU A 31 18.66 -8.42 3.11
N TYR A 32 18.80 -9.57 2.43
CA TYR A 32 17.75 -10.13 1.59
C TYR A 32 16.50 -10.48 2.40
N ALA A 33 16.64 -11.08 3.59
CA ALA A 33 15.52 -11.37 4.47
C ALA A 33 14.81 -10.09 4.93
N ALA A 34 15.58 -9.03 5.25
CA ALA A 34 15.03 -7.73 5.58
C ALA A 34 14.24 -7.14 4.39
N LEU A 35 14.82 -7.15 3.18
CA LEU A 35 14.13 -6.71 1.96
C LEU A 35 12.87 -7.54 1.66
N GLN A 36 12.92 -8.85 1.86
CA GLN A 36 11.75 -9.73 1.72
C GLN A 36 10.67 -9.37 2.76
N THR A 37 11.03 -9.00 4.00
CA THR A 37 10.05 -8.51 4.97
C THR A 37 9.40 -7.19 4.55
N TRP A 38 10.13 -6.27 3.91
CA TRP A 38 9.55 -5.05 3.33
C TRP A 38 8.62 -5.33 2.15
N LEU A 39 8.94 -6.34 1.33
CA LEU A 39 8.14 -6.73 0.16
C LEU A 39 6.95 -7.63 0.50
N THR A 40 6.93 -8.21 1.70
CA THR A 40 5.80 -8.97 2.25
C THR A 40 4.90 -8.12 3.15
N GLU A 41 5.16 -6.82 3.28
CA GLU A 41 4.08 -5.91 3.64
C GLU A 41 2.96 -6.09 2.62
N PRO A 42 1.70 -6.35 3.07
CA PRO A 42 0.60 -6.55 2.14
C PRO A 42 0.57 -5.34 1.21
N CYS A 43 0.76 -5.59 -0.11
CA CYS A 43 0.66 -4.58 -1.16
C CYS A 43 -0.42 -3.59 -0.74
N SER A 44 -0.02 -2.34 -0.47
CA SER A 44 -0.93 -1.38 0.15
C SER A 44 -2.26 -1.44 -0.58
N PRO A 45 -3.37 -1.69 0.13
CA PRO A 45 -4.60 -2.18 -0.49
C PRO A 45 -5.27 -1.13 -1.41
N LEU A 46 -4.68 0.08 -1.45
CA LEU A 46 -4.86 1.12 -2.45
C LEU A 46 -4.55 0.68 -3.88
N TYR A 47 -3.59 -0.23 -4.12
CA TYR A 47 -3.27 -0.73 -5.46
C TYR A 47 -4.39 -1.60 -6.07
N LEU A 48 -5.31 -2.09 -5.24
CA LEU A 48 -6.47 -2.85 -5.69
C LEU A 48 -7.59 -1.93 -6.22
N LEU A 49 -7.58 -0.65 -5.84
CA LEU A 49 -8.67 0.26 -6.16
C LEU A 49 -8.49 0.83 -7.56
N GLU A 50 -9.55 0.76 -8.34
CA GLU A 50 -9.62 1.43 -9.63
C GLU A 50 -9.98 2.91 -9.44
N TRP A 51 -9.34 3.78 -10.20
CA TRP A 51 -9.70 5.20 -10.22
C TRP A 51 -11.07 5.35 -10.86
N PHE A 52 -11.97 6.09 -10.21
CA PHE A 52 -13.31 6.32 -10.74
C PHE A 52 -13.30 7.49 -11.72
N ASP A 53 -13.67 7.22 -12.97
CA ASP A 53 -13.71 8.19 -14.07
C ASP A 53 -15.05 8.91 -14.23
N GLY A 54 -16.05 8.55 -13.42
CA GLY A 54 -17.40 9.12 -13.50
C GLY A 54 -18.36 8.25 -14.30
N ASN A 55 -17.92 7.08 -14.80
CA ASN A 55 -18.80 6.16 -15.48
C ASN A 55 -19.85 5.59 -14.52
N HIS A 56 -21.08 6.07 -14.66
CA HIS A 56 -22.26 5.64 -13.90
C HIS A 56 -22.44 4.11 -13.84
N GLN A 57 -22.12 3.36 -14.91
CA GLN A 57 -22.26 1.90 -14.93
C GLN A 57 -21.28 1.18 -14.00
N GLN A 58 -20.19 1.86 -13.62
CA GLN A 58 -19.13 1.32 -12.77
C GLN A 58 -19.22 1.85 -11.33
N PHE A 59 -20.10 2.82 -11.06
CA PHE A 59 -20.22 3.46 -9.75
C PHE A 59 -20.51 2.46 -8.62
N GLU A 60 -21.47 1.55 -8.83
CA GLU A 60 -21.79 0.52 -7.83
C GLU A 60 -20.60 -0.42 -7.58
N GLY A 61 -19.91 -0.84 -8.64
CA GLY A 61 -18.70 -1.67 -8.54
C GLY A 61 -17.58 -0.97 -7.77
N PHE A 62 -17.37 0.33 -8.03
CA PHE A 62 -16.39 1.16 -7.34
C PHE A 62 -16.69 1.31 -5.85
N ILE A 63 -17.95 1.61 -5.48
CA ILE A 63 -18.35 1.72 -4.07
C ILE A 63 -18.19 0.38 -3.35
N ASN A 64 -18.55 -0.73 -4.00
CA ASN A 64 -18.37 -2.05 -3.43
C ASN A 64 -16.89 -2.38 -3.17
N GLN A 65 -15.98 -2.02 -4.08
CA GLN A 65 -14.54 -2.15 -3.86
C GLN A 65 -14.04 -1.32 -2.66
N CYS A 66 -14.53 -0.08 -2.52
CA CYS A 66 -14.20 0.76 -1.37
C CYS A 66 -14.71 0.17 -0.05
N CYS A 67 -15.94 -0.35 -0.02
CA CYS A 67 -16.49 -1.02 1.17
C CYS A 67 -15.69 -2.27 1.55
N LEU A 68 -15.32 -3.10 0.57
CA LEU A 68 -14.45 -4.27 0.78
C LEU A 68 -13.11 -3.87 1.38
N LEU A 69 -12.50 -2.79 0.90
CA LEU A 69 -11.27 -2.27 1.44
C LEU A 69 -11.37 -1.90 2.93
N PHE A 70 -12.41 -1.16 3.31
CA PHE A 70 -12.65 -0.76 4.70
C PHE A 70 -12.87 -1.97 5.62
N MET A 71 -13.50 -3.03 5.11
CA MET A 71 -13.67 -4.28 5.85
C MET A 71 -12.35 -5.04 6.01
N MET A 72 -11.50 -5.04 4.99
CA MET A 72 -10.18 -5.69 5.05
C MET A 72 -9.19 -4.92 5.93
N HIS A 73 -9.32 -3.59 6.02
CA HIS A 73 -8.39 -2.72 6.74
C HIS A 73 -9.12 -1.75 7.69
N PRO A 74 -9.81 -2.26 8.72
CA PRO A 74 -10.58 -1.42 9.65
C PRO A 74 -9.70 -0.43 10.43
N GLN A 75 -8.40 -0.73 10.56
CA GLN A 75 -7.43 0.12 11.28
C GLN A 75 -6.98 1.34 10.46
N SER A 76 -7.07 1.31 9.13
CA SER A 76 -6.64 2.44 8.27
C SER A 76 -7.75 3.46 8.02
N CYS A 77 -9.01 3.10 8.24
CA CYS A 77 -10.18 3.92 7.93
C CYS A 77 -11.17 3.96 9.12
N ILE A 78 -10.66 4.36 10.28
CA ILE A 78 -11.40 4.36 11.56
C ILE A 78 -12.53 5.39 11.54
N THR A 79 -12.28 6.57 10.96
CA THR A 79 -13.25 7.67 10.93
C THR A 79 -13.93 7.75 9.57
N ASP A 80 -15.17 8.22 9.56
CA ASP A 80 -15.91 8.45 8.32
C ASP A 80 -15.21 9.49 7.44
N CYS A 81 -14.62 10.52 8.04
CA CYS A 81 -13.77 11.49 7.33
C CYS A 81 -12.58 10.80 6.61
N ALA A 82 -11.93 9.82 7.23
CA ALA A 82 -10.85 9.07 6.58
C ALA A 82 -11.35 8.21 5.40
N LYS A 83 -12.52 7.58 5.54
CA LYS A 83 -13.16 6.83 4.44
C LYS A 83 -13.50 7.75 3.27
N VAL A 84 -14.15 8.87 3.57
CA VAL A 84 -14.55 9.86 2.55
C VAL A 84 -13.33 10.45 1.86
N SER A 85 -12.30 10.84 2.62
CA SER A 85 -11.05 11.38 2.06
C SER A 85 -10.37 10.39 1.13
N LEU A 86 -10.38 9.10 1.49
CA LEU A 86 -9.82 8.06 0.63
C LEU A 86 -10.62 7.93 -0.67
N VAL A 87 -11.95 7.87 -0.60
CA VAL A 87 -12.78 7.75 -1.81
C VAL A 87 -12.61 8.97 -2.71
N ILE A 88 -12.55 10.18 -2.14
CA ILE A 88 -12.26 11.42 -2.89
C ILE A 88 -10.91 11.33 -3.60
N SER A 89 -9.90 10.75 -2.96
CA SER A 89 -8.57 10.59 -3.55
C SER A 89 -8.54 9.63 -4.75
N LEU A 90 -9.57 8.79 -4.92
CA LEU A 90 -9.71 7.84 -6.03
C LEU A 90 -10.58 8.39 -7.17
N LEU A 91 -11.16 9.58 -7.02
CA LEU A 91 -11.92 10.25 -8.07
C LEU A 91 -10.95 10.87 -9.07
N SER A 92 -11.20 10.67 -10.36
CA SER A 92 -10.37 11.26 -11.42
C SER A 92 -10.97 12.55 -11.98
N ARG A 93 -10.10 13.54 -12.26
CA ARG A 93 -10.35 14.82 -12.96
C ARG A 93 -11.76 15.40 -12.78
N GLU A 94 -12.65 15.17 -13.73
CA GLU A 94 -13.99 15.79 -13.85
C GLU A 94 -14.91 15.41 -12.69
N VAL A 95 -14.69 14.24 -12.08
CA VAL A 95 -15.39 13.80 -10.88
C VAL A 95 -14.87 14.52 -9.62
N LEU A 96 -13.65 15.05 -9.63
CA LEU A 96 -13.12 15.79 -8.49
C LEU A 96 -13.71 17.22 -8.41
N ASP A 97 -14.29 17.72 -9.50
CA ASP A 97 -14.81 19.09 -9.58
C ASP A 97 -16.02 19.31 -8.67
N TRP A 98 -16.88 18.29 -8.49
CA TRP A 98 -18.00 18.39 -7.53
C TRP A 98 -17.52 18.28 -6.08
N ALA A 99 -16.46 17.52 -5.81
CA ALA A 99 -15.91 17.33 -4.47
C ALA A 99 -15.04 18.52 -4.00
N SER A 100 -14.38 19.21 -4.94
CA SER A 100 -13.45 20.32 -4.64
C SER A 100 -14.09 21.46 -3.81
N PRO A 101 -15.31 21.94 -4.10
CA PRO A 101 -16.01 22.91 -3.25
C PRO A 101 -16.33 22.37 -1.85
N CYS A 102 -16.72 21.09 -1.76
CA CYS A 102 -17.07 20.46 -0.48
C CYS A 102 -15.85 20.35 0.44
N VAL A 103 -14.68 20.03 -0.12
CA VAL A 103 -13.40 19.94 0.62
C VAL A 103 -12.95 21.32 1.09
N LYS A 104 -13.12 22.37 0.27
CA LYS A 104 -12.73 23.74 0.64
C LYS A 104 -13.58 24.36 1.75
N CYS A 105 -14.83 23.94 1.86
CA CYS A 105 -15.79 24.49 2.81
C CYS A 105 -15.96 23.65 4.09
N ASP A 106 -15.14 22.61 4.29
CA ASP A 106 -15.32 21.61 5.36
C ASP A 106 -16.78 21.17 5.50
N SER A 107 -17.41 20.90 4.35
CA SER A 107 -18.85 20.62 4.30
C SER A 107 -19.16 19.40 5.17
N PRO A 108 -20.24 19.42 5.97
CA PRO A 108 -20.63 18.28 6.81
C PRO A 108 -20.93 17.03 5.99
N VAL A 109 -21.20 17.18 4.69
CA VAL A 109 -21.36 16.08 3.72
C VAL A 109 -20.12 15.18 3.66
N LEU A 110 -18.92 15.71 3.97
CA LEU A 110 -17.66 14.97 3.96
C LEU A 110 -17.32 14.32 5.30
N SER A 111 -18.05 14.65 6.36
CA SER A 111 -17.78 14.18 7.72
C SER A 111 -18.48 12.87 8.06
N ILE A 112 -19.52 12.51 7.31
CA ILE A 112 -20.36 11.33 7.56
C ILE A 112 -20.40 10.48 6.29
N TRP A 113 -20.02 9.21 6.41
CA TRP A 113 -19.88 8.32 5.27
C TRP A 113 -21.21 8.08 4.54
N GLU A 114 -22.30 7.89 5.28
CA GLU A 114 -23.63 7.65 4.71
C GLU A 114 -24.16 8.85 3.94
N VAL A 115 -23.93 10.07 4.44
CA VAL A 115 -24.35 11.31 3.79
C VAL A 115 -23.56 11.55 2.51
N PHE A 116 -22.26 11.25 2.54
CA PHE A 116 -21.40 11.27 1.36
C PHE A 116 -21.90 10.29 0.30
N LEU A 117 -22.13 9.01 0.67
CA LEU A 117 -22.63 7.99 -0.24
C LEU A 117 -23.98 8.35 -0.85
N GLN A 118 -24.90 8.90 -0.07
CA GLN A 118 -26.18 9.32 -0.58
C GLN A 118 -26.03 10.46 -1.61
N GLY A 119 -25.19 11.45 -1.31
CA GLY A 119 -24.91 12.56 -2.22
C GLY A 119 -24.27 12.09 -3.52
N THR A 120 -23.28 11.18 -3.45
CA THR A 120 -22.63 10.63 -4.64
C THR A 120 -23.54 9.72 -5.44
N SER A 121 -24.37 8.91 -4.78
CA SER A 121 -25.35 8.07 -5.47
C SER A 121 -26.36 8.94 -6.22
N VAL A 122 -26.83 10.06 -5.68
CA VAL A 122 -27.72 10.97 -6.44
C VAL A 122 -27.05 11.56 -7.68
N LEU A 123 -25.73 11.80 -7.63
CA LEU A 123 -24.96 12.33 -8.76
C LEU A 123 -24.66 11.28 -9.83
N PHE A 124 -24.44 10.02 -9.43
CA PHE A 124 -23.95 8.96 -10.30
C PHE A 124 -24.92 7.80 -10.53
N ASP A 125 -26.07 7.75 -9.86
CA ASP A 125 -27.12 6.77 -10.11
C ASP A 125 -27.89 7.14 -11.38
N ASN A 126 -27.99 6.18 -12.29
CA ASN A 126 -28.63 6.32 -13.60
C ASN A 126 -30.12 5.98 -13.56
N SER A 127 -30.79 6.13 -12.41
CA SER A 127 -32.22 5.83 -12.29
C SER A 127 -33.11 6.90 -12.93
N TYR A 128 -33.14 6.96 -14.26
CA TYR A 128 -34.22 7.50 -15.08
C TYR A 128 -34.58 6.54 -16.20
#